data_AF-A0A962I4I5-F1
#
_entry.id   AF-A0A962I4I5-F1
#
_cell.length_a   1.000
_cell.length_b   1.000
_cell.length_c   1.000
_cell.angle_alpha   90.00
_cell.angle_beta   90.00
_cell.angle_gamma   90.00
#
_symmetry.space_group_name_H-M   'P 1'
#
loop_
_entity.id
_entity.type
_entity.pdbx_description
1 polymer ?
#
loop_
_entity_poly.entity_id
_entity_poly.type
_entity_poly.pdbx_seq_one_letter_code
_entity_poly.pdbx_strand_id
1 'polypeptide(L)'
;SPLAELVIALPSLTDTKRIQRALDMLRRERMQLYSTVADDHVAGIVRSQTGYSDFYSTRISADGRYSCCDSGLDWCMGMNGAVCKHLLVLLLGLVQSGQLAPGTARDWLAATRQGKSRRPAGGENMRDLLADTVLRYKAAQAGELDWRPTETVPEDYYAY
;
A
#
# COMPACT_ATOMS: atom_id res chain seq x y z
N SER A 1 -2.96 20.39 0.45
CA SER A 1 -1.99 19.30 0.62
C SER A 1 -2.29 18.21 -0.40
N PRO A 2 -1.30 17.62 -1.08
CA PRO A 2 -1.49 16.45 -1.95
C PRO A 2 -2.24 15.31 -1.26
N LEU A 3 -1.98 15.09 0.03
CA LEU A 3 -2.68 14.09 0.84
C LEU A 3 -4.18 14.40 0.98
N ALA A 4 -4.55 15.66 1.20
CA ALA A 4 -5.95 16.09 1.32
C ALA A 4 -6.76 15.75 0.05
N GLU A 5 -6.16 15.99 -1.12
CA GLU A 5 -6.78 15.70 -2.42
C GLU A 5 -7.12 14.21 -2.54
N LEU A 6 -6.15 13.34 -2.20
CA LEU A 6 -6.39 11.91 -2.22
C LEU A 6 -7.45 11.50 -1.19
N VAL A 7 -7.34 11.94 0.07
CA VAL A 7 -8.27 11.60 1.16
C VAL A 7 -9.71 11.96 0.82
N ILE A 8 -9.94 13.13 0.20
CA ILE A 8 -11.27 13.56 -0.24
C ILE A 8 -11.84 12.63 -1.32
N ALA A 9 -11.00 12.09 -2.20
CA ALA A 9 -11.43 11.18 -3.26
C ALA A 9 -11.73 9.76 -2.77
N LEU A 10 -11.04 9.28 -1.72
CA LEU A 10 -11.10 7.90 -1.27
C LEU A 10 -12.51 7.33 -0.98
N PRO A 11 -13.47 8.07 -0.40
CA PRO A 11 -14.82 7.55 -0.13
C PRO A 11 -15.58 7.10 -1.39
N SER A 12 -15.19 7.60 -2.57
CA SER A 12 -15.76 7.15 -3.86
C SER A 12 -15.06 5.90 -4.43
N LEU A 13 -13.92 5.52 -3.87
CA LEU A 13 -13.01 4.49 -4.39
C LEU A 13 -13.01 3.22 -3.53
N THR A 14 -13.20 3.34 -2.22
CA THR A 14 -13.19 2.21 -1.28
C THR A 14 -14.07 2.48 -0.05
N ASP A 15 -14.22 1.48 0.80
CA ASP A 15 -15.06 1.57 2.01
C ASP A 15 -14.42 2.46 3.10
N THR A 16 -15.24 3.33 3.71
CA THR A 16 -14.82 4.29 4.74
C THR A 16 -14.15 3.65 5.94
N LYS A 17 -14.53 2.43 6.35
CA LYS A 17 -13.89 1.75 7.49
C LYS A 17 -12.45 1.34 7.15
N ARG A 18 -12.15 1.05 5.88
CA ARG A 18 -10.78 0.76 5.45
C ARG A 18 -9.91 2.02 5.43
N ILE A 19 -10.48 3.13 4.99
CA ILE A 19 -9.83 4.45 5.01
C ILE A 19 -9.49 4.82 6.46
N GLN A 20 -10.48 4.77 7.36
CA GLN A 20 -10.29 5.07 8.77
C GLN A 20 -9.19 4.20 9.39
N ARG A 21 -9.20 2.88 9.14
CA ARG A 21 -8.16 1.98 9.65
C ARG A 21 -6.77 2.29 9.13
N ALA A 22 -6.64 2.74 7.88
CA ALA A 22 -5.34 3.13 7.32
C ALA A 22 -4.84 4.43 7.96
N LEU A 23 -5.71 5.43 8.12
CA LEU A 23 -5.38 6.68 8.80
C LEU A 23 -5.07 6.44 10.28
N ASP A 24 -5.83 5.61 10.98
CA ASP A 24 -5.57 5.25 12.37
C ASP A 24 -4.19 4.61 12.55
N MET A 25 -3.77 3.75 11.60
CA MET A 25 -2.41 3.20 11.59
C MET A 25 -1.36 4.31 11.44
N LEU A 26 -1.56 5.22 10.48
CA LEU A 26 -0.62 6.31 10.20
C LEU A 26 -0.54 7.33 11.34
N ARG A 27 -1.63 7.59 12.06
CA ARG A 27 -1.67 8.50 13.21
C ARG A 27 -1.07 7.91 14.50
N ARG A 28 -0.93 6.58 14.58
CA ARG A 28 -0.53 5.92 15.84
C ARG A 28 0.98 5.89 16.05
N GLU A 29 1.74 5.67 14.99
CA GLU A 29 3.20 5.56 15.07
C GLU A 29 3.88 5.91 13.75
N ARG A 30 5.17 6.25 13.84
CA ARG A 30 6.02 6.40 12.66
C ARG A 30 6.17 5.05 11.98
N MET A 31 5.89 5.00 10.69
CA MET A 31 6.01 3.79 9.88
C MET A 31 7.15 3.93 8.90
N GLN A 32 7.90 2.85 8.70
CA GLN A 32 8.87 2.73 7.61
C GLN A 32 8.21 2.05 6.42
N LEU A 33 8.10 2.79 5.32
CA LEU A 33 7.52 2.34 4.06
C LEU A 33 8.64 2.07 3.06
N TYR A 34 9.01 0.81 2.90
CA TYR A 34 9.88 0.42 1.79
C TYR A 34 9.04 0.38 0.54
N SER A 35 9.43 1.10 -0.51
CA SER A 35 8.61 1.20 -1.71
C SER A 35 9.42 1.22 -3.00
N THR A 36 8.81 0.74 -4.06
CA THR A 36 9.22 0.97 -5.45
C THR A 36 8.05 1.65 -6.13
N VAL A 37 8.29 2.88 -6.57
CA VAL A 37 7.36 3.63 -7.42
C VAL A 37 7.90 3.55 -8.85
N ALA A 38 7.16 2.90 -9.72
CA ALA A 38 7.42 2.81 -11.15
C ALA A 38 6.28 3.48 -11.92
N ASP A 39 6.47 3.70 -13.21
CA ASP A 39 5.48 4.37 -14.06
C ASP A 39 4.15 3.59 -14.15
N ASP A 40 4.21 2.27 -14.03
CA ASP A 40 3.08 1.37 -14.22
C ASP A 40 2.62 0.66 -12.93
N HIS A 41 3.34 0.82 -11.81
CA HIS A 41 2.98 0.21 -10.54
C HIS A 41 3.66 0.81 -9.32
N VAL A 42 3.08 0.53 -8.16
CA VAL A 42 3.70 0.70 -6.85
C VAL A 42 3.70 -0.64 -6.13
N ALA A 43 4.84 -1.00 -5.56
CA ALA A 43 4.99 -2.13 -4.66
C ALA A 43 5.71 -1.69 -3.40
N GLY A 44 5.43 -2.31 -2.25
CA GLY A 44 6.10 -1.93 -1.02
C GLY A 44 5.78 -2.81 0.17
N ILE A 45 6.57 -2.61 1.22
CA ILE A 45 6.41 -3.23 2.52
C ILE A 45 5.83 -2.23 3.51
N VAL A 46 4.78 -2.67 4.20
CA VAL A 46 4.16 -1.94 5.31
C VAL A 46 4.30 -2.78 6.57
N ARG A 47 4.98 -2.24 7.58
CA ARG A 47 5.13 -2.93 8.87
C ARG A 47 3.78 -3.06 9.57
N SER A 48 3.54 -4.21 10.18
CA SER A 48 2.31 -4.52 10.90
C SER A 48 2.37 -3.99 12.33
N GLN A 49 1.24 -3.47 12.85
CA GLN A 49 1.15 -2.93 14.22
C GLN A 49 0.54 -3.91 15.23
N THR A 50 -0.12 -4.97 14.75
CA THR A 50 -0.96 -5.84 15.60
C THR A 50 -0.29 -7.19 15.93
N GLY A 51 0.98 -7.37 15.53
CA GLY A 51 1.75 -8.59 15.81
C GLY A 51 1.29 -9.86 15.09
N TYR A 52 0.24 -9.80 14.26
CA TYR A 52 -0.26 -10.96 13.48
C TYR A 52 0.72 -11.41 12.39
N SER A 53 1.46 -10.46 11.84
CA SER A 53 2.57 -10.61 10.90
C SER A 53 3.59 -9.54 11.26
N ASP A 54 4.85 -9.70 10.85
CA ASP A 54 5.88 -8.66 11.03
C ASP A 54 5.66 -7.50 10.03
N PHE A 55 5.25 -7.84 8.81
CA PHE A 55 5.02 -6.89 7.73
C PHE A 55 4.04 -7.44 6.69
N TYR A 56 3.62 -6.57 5.78
CA TYR A 56 2.81 -6.92 4.62
C TYR A 56 3.49 -6.42 3.35
N SER A 57 3.57 -7.29 2.34
CA SER A 57 3.94 -6.90 0.96
C SER A 57 2.68 -6.51 0.22
N THR A 58 2.65 -5.33 -0.40
CA THR A 58 1.46 -4.79 -1.07
C THR A 58 1.84 -4.24 -2.44
N ARG A 59 0.93 -4.36 -3.40
CA ARG A 59 1.14 -3.89 -4.76
C ARG A 59 -0.16 -3.37 -5.37
N ILE A 60 -0.04 -2.33 -6.19
CA ILE A 60 -1.08 -1.88 -7.13
C ILE A 60 -0.41 -1.50 -8.46
N SER A 61 -1.05 -1.85 -9.57
CA SER A 61 -0.61 -1.48 -10.92
C SER A 61 -1.57 -0.46 -11.53
N ALA A 62 -1.13 0.25 -12.57
CA ALA A 62 -1.90 1.31 -13.23
C ALA A 62 -3.23 0.82 -13.81
N ASP A 63 -3.31 -0.46 -14.18
CA ASP A 63 -4.53 -1.14 -14.64
C ASP A 63 -5.49 -1.54 -13.49
N GLY A 64 -5.16 -1.16 -12.26
CA GLY A 64 -5.95 -1.43 -11.08
C GLY A 64 -5.80 -2.85 -10.53
N ARG A 65 -4.89 -3.69 -11.06
CA ARG A 65 -4.59 -4.96 -10.41
C ARG A 65 -3.87 -4.71 -9.09
N TYR A 66 -4.37 -5.30 -8.01
CA TYR A 66 -3.82 -5.13 -6.68
C TYR A 66 -3.69 -6.46 -5.93
N SER A 67 -2.72 -6.50 -5.03
CA SER A 67 -2.43 -7.68 -4.21
C SER A 67 -1.75 -7.28 -2.91
N CYS A 68 -1.86 -8.15 -1.91
CA CYS A 68 -1.26 -7.96 -0.60
C CYS A 68 -1.14 -9.32 0.11
N CYS A 69 0.00 -9.59 0.73
CA CYS A 69 0.23 -10.79 1.53
C CYS A 69 0.95 -10.45 2.83
N ASP A 70 0.84 -11.33 3.82
CA ASP A 70 1.67 -11.27 5.03
C ASP A 70 3.11 -11.76 4.77
N SER A 71 3.92 -11.83 5.82
CA SER A 71 5.31 -12.29 5.75
C SER A 71 5.46 -13.77 5.41
N GLY A 72 4.38 -14.56 5.51
CA GLY A 72 4.29 -15.96 5.10
C GLY A 72 3.82 -16.15 3.65
N LEU A 73 3.58 -15.05 2.92
CA LEU A 73 2.99 -15.01 1.58
C LEU A 73 1.51 -15.44 1.54
N ASP A 74 0.84 -15.51 2.68
CA ASP A 74 -0.60 -15.75 2.69
C ASP A 74 -1.37 -14.46 2.38
N TRP A 75 -2.47 -14.61 1.63
CA TRP A 75 -3.22 -13.48 1.14
C TRP A 75 -3.79 -12.66 2.29
N CYS A 76 -3.62 -11.34 2.23
CA CYS A 76 -4.16 -10.45 3.23
C CYS A 76 -5.70 -10.54 3.26
N MET A 77 -6.24 -10.96 4.40
CA MET A 77 -7.68 -11.08 4.64
C MET A 77 -8.47 -9.77 4.41
N GLY A 78 -7.79 -8.62 4.43
CA GLY A 78 -8.38 -7.31 4.13
C GLY A 78 -8.75 -7.07 2.66
N MET A 79 -8.31 -7.95 1.73
CA MET A 79 -8.47 -7.78 0.28
C MET A 79 -9.83 -8.20 -0.28
N ASN A 80 -10.80 -8.56 0.56
CA ASN A 80 -12.11 -9.06 0.11
C ASN A 80 -12.87 -8.05 -0.78
N GLY A 81 -12.71 -8.18 -2.10
CA GLY A 81 -13.35 -7.38 -3.15
C GLY A 81 -12.93 -5.90 -3.27
N ALA A 82 -11.93 -5.46 -2.51
CA ALA A 82 -11.38 -4.11 -2.56
C ALA A 82 -9.95 -4.06 -2.03
N VAL A 83 -9.26 -2.92 -2.23
CA VAL A 83 -7.93 -2.66 -1.68
C VAL A 83 -7.93 -2.76 -0.16
N CYS A 84 -6.90 -3.40 0.41
CA CYS A 84 -6.77 -3.54 1.87
C CYS A 84 -6.21 -2.26 2.52
N LYS A 85 -6.32 -2.17 3.85
CA LYS A 85 -5.77 -1.03 4.61
C LYS A 85 -4.25 -0.85 4.43
N HIS A 86 -3.48 -1.94 4.28
CA HIS A 86 -2.01 -1.84 4.14
C HIS A 86 -1.63 -1.15 2.83
N LEU A 87 -2.33 -1.46 1.74
CA LEU A 87 -2.12 -0.78 0.46
C LEU A 87 -2.51 0.70 0.55
N LEU A 88 -3.58 1.04 1.28
CA LEU A 88 -3.95 2.43 1.54
C LEU A 88 -2.89 3.17 2.36
N VAL A 89 -2.33 2.53 3.40
CA VAL A 89 -1.22 3.09 4.19
C VAL A 89 -0.02 3.41 3.30
N LEU A 90 0.37 2.49 2.42
CA LEU A 90 1.46 2.70 1.46
C LEU A 90 1.18 3.92 0.57
N LEU A 91 0.02 3.97 -0.09
CA LEU A 91 -0.32 5.05 -1.02
C LEU A 91 -0.42 6.42 -0.32
N LEU A 92 -1.07 6.48 0.85
CA LEU A 92 -1.19 7.72 1.62
C LEU A 92 0.18 8.24 2.05
N GLY A 93 1.07 7.36 2.53
CA GLY A 93 2.43 7.73 2.90
C GLY A 93 3.29 8.20 1.72
N LEU A 94 3.16 7.56 0.56
CA LEU A 94 3.88 7.97 -0.66
C LEU A 94 3.37 9.30 -1.21
N VAL A 95 2.06 9.55 -1.14
CA VAL A 95 1.49 10.85 -1.52
C VAL A 95 1.92 11.94 -0.56
N GLN A 96 1.87 11.68 0.75
CA GLN A 96 2.29 12.64 1.77
C GLN A 96 3.78 13.02 1.65
N SER A 97 4.64 12.04 1.34
CA SER A 97 6.08 12.27 1.13
C SER A 97 6.44 12.83 -0.25
N GLY A 98 5.46 13.03 -1.14
CA GLY A 98 5.67 13.55 -2.49
C GLY A 98 6.29 12.54 -3.48
N GLN A 99 6.40 11.25 -3.10
CA GLN A 99 6.94 10.20 -3.96
C GLN A 99 5.92 9.64 -4.97
N LEU A 100 4.63 9.87 -4.72
CA LEU A 100 3.55 9.50 -5.63
C LEU A 100 2.60 10.70 -5.79
N ALA A 101 2.24 11.03 -7.03
CA ALA A 101 1.27 12.08 -7.26
C ALA A 101 -0.14 11.64 -6.80
N PRO A 102 -0.95 12.52 -6.17
CA PRO A 102 -2.28 12.17 -5.69
C PRO A 102 -3.22 11.74 -6.82
N GLY A 103 -3.11 12.38 -7.99
CA GLY A 103 -3.86 12.01 -9.19
C GLY A 103 -3.56 10.58 -9.65
N THR A 104 -2.29 10.18 -9.69
CA THR A 104 -1.87 8.80 -10.03
C THR A 104 -2.44 7.79 -9.05
N ALA A 105 -2.31 8.04 -7.74
CA ALA A 105 -2.86 7.17 -6.71
C ALA A 105 -4.38 7.02 -6.83
N ARG A 106 -5.09 8.14 -7.06
CA ARG A 106 -6.54 8.18 -7.26
C ARG A 106 -6.94 7.35 -8.49
N ASP A 107 -6.27 7.55 -9.61
CA ASP A 107 -6.63 6.92 -10.89
C ASP A 107 -6.41 5.41 -10.83
N TRP A 108 -5.30 4.96 -10.22
CA TRP A 108 -5.03 3.53 -10.03
C TRP A 108 -6.02 2.89 -9.05
N LEU A 109 -6.40 3.59 -7.98
CA LEU A 109 -7.46 3.15 -7.06
C LEU A 109 -8.81 3.04 -7.76
N ALA A 110 -9.14 3.98 -8.65
CA ALA A 110 -10.36 3.94 -9.46
C ALA A 110 -10.36 2.74 -10.42
N ALA A 111 -9.22 2.42 -11.03
CA ALA A 111 -9.07 1.27 -11.91
C ALA A 111 -9.34 -0.07 -11.19
N THR A 112 -9.08 -0.17 -9.88
CA THR A 112 -9.39 -1.41 -9.11
C THR A 112 -10.87 -1.80 -9.14
N ARG A 113 -11.77 -0.85 -9.43
CA ARG A 113 -13.21 -1.08 -9.49
C ARG A 113 -13.70 -1.65 -10.82
N GLN A 114 -12.82 -1.76 -11.82
CA GLN A 114 -13.18 -2.16 -13.17
C GLN A 114 -13.00 -3.67 -13.42
N GLY A 115 -13.96 -4.28 -14.11
CA GLY A 115 -13.84 -5.58 -14.78
C GLY A 115 -13.08 -6.66 -14.00
N LYS A 116 -12.00 -7.19 -14.61
CA LYS A 116 -11.16 -8.26 -14.08
C LYS A 116 -10.30 -7.82 -12.88
N SER A 117 -10.01 -6.52 -12.75
CA SER A 117 -9.20 -5.93 -11.67
C SER A 117 -9.88 -5.96 -10.30
N ARG A 118 -11.21 -6.19 -10.28
CA ARG A 118 -11.98 -6.37 -9.04
C ARG A 118 -11.63 -7.66 -8.27
N ARG A 119 -10.94 -8.60 -8.92
CA ARG A 119 -10.47 -9.83 -8.27
C ARG A 119 -9.09 -9.55 -7.65
N PRO A 120 -8.97 -9.53 -6.32
CA PRO A 120 -7.67 -9.43 -5.66
C PRO A 120 -6.79 -10.60 -6.10
N ALA A 121 -5.50 -10.33 -6.33
CA ALA A 121 -4.56 -11.32 -6.87
C ALA A 121 -4.96 -11.90 -8.25
N GLY A 122 -5.80 -11.20 -9.01
CA GLY A 122 -6.14 -11.58 -10.38
C GLY A 122 -4.96 -11.38 -11.34
N GLY A 123 -4.43 -12.47 -11.87
CA GLY A 123 -3.34 -12.48 -12.85
C GLY A 123 -2.29 -13.55 -12.53
N GLU A 124 -1.67 -14.10 -13.57
CA GLU A 124 -0.52 -14.99 -13.42
C GLU A 124 0.60 -14.26 -12.64
N ASN A 125 1.29 -14.98 -11.75
CA ASN A 125 2.51 -14.54 -11.04
C ASN A 125 2.35 -13.45 -9.96
N MET A 126 1.13 -13.13 -9.51
CA MET A 126 0.94 -12.12 -8.43
C MET A 126 1.64 -12.47 -7.12
N ARG A 127 1.69 -13.77 -6.77
CA ARG A 127 2.39 -14.24 -5.57
C ARG A 127 3.91 -14.08 -5.71
N ASP A 128 4.44 -14.31 -6.92
CA ASP A 128 5.87 -14.14 -7.20
C ASP A 128 6.28 -12.66 -7.10
N LEU A 129 5.48 -11.75 -7.68
CA LEU A 129 5.72 -10.31 -7.56
C LEU A 129 5.75 -9.80 -6.10
N LEU A 130 4.89 -10.37 -5.25
CA LEU A 130 4.89 -10.06 -3.82
C LEU A 130 6.11 -10.69 -3.13
N ALA A 131 6.47 -11.93 -3.48
CA ALA A 131 7.65 -12.61 -2.97
C ALA A 131 8.94 -11.86 -3.32
N ASP A 132 9.07 -11.33 -4.54
CA ASP A 132 10.19 -10.51 -4.96
C ASP A 132 10.33 -9.25 -4.09
N THR A 133 9.21 -8.60 -3.77
CA THR A 133 9.19 -7.44 -2.87
C THR A 133 9.66 -7.84 -1.45
N VAL A 134 9.27 -9.02 -0.97
CA VAL A 134 9.73 -9.58 0.32
C VAL A 134 11.23 -9.91 0.29
N LEU A 135 11.73 -10.50 -0.79
CA LEU A 135 13.16 -10.81 -0.95
C LEU A 135 14.00 -9.54 -0.93
N ARG A 136 13.58 -8.49 -1.67
CA ARG A 136 14.25 -7.18 -1.64
C ARG A 136 14.26 -6.57 -0.24
N TYR A 137 13.17 -6.71 0.51
CA TYR A 137 13.09 -6.22 1.87
C TYR A 137 14.06 -6.95 2.80
N LYS A 138 14.09 -8.27 2.74
CA LYS A 138 15.03 -9.08 3.53
C LYS A 138 16.49 -8.76 3.19
N ALA A 139 16.82 -8.60 1.91
CA ALA A 139 18.14 -8.18 1.48
C ALA A 139 18.50 -6.79 2.05
N ALA A 140 17.55 -5.85 2.06
CA ALA A 140 17.76 -4.53 2.66
C ALA A 140 17.98 -4.61 4.18
N GLN A 141 17.21 -5.44 4.90
CA GLN A 141 17.41 -5.68 6.32
C GLN A 141 18.76 -6.34 6.63
N ALA A 142 19.26 -7.18 5.74
CA ALA A 142 20.58 -7.82 5.84
C ALA A 142 21.74 -6.88 5.45
N GLY A 143 21.45 -5.68 4.93
CA GLY A 143 22.47 -4.76 4.42
C GLY A 143 23.04 -5.15 3.04
N GLU A 144 22.40 -6.11 2.36
CA GLU A 144 22.80 -6.60 1.03
C GLU A 144 22.24 -5.73 -0.11
N LEU A 145 21.23 -4.91 0.19
CA LEU A 145 20.60 -3.98 -0.75
C LEU A 145 20.40 -2.61 -0.09
N ASP A 146 20.91 -1.53 -0.70
CA ASP A 146 20.59 -0.16 -0.28
C ASP A 146 19.18 0.22 -0.77
N TRP A 147 18.16 -0.24 -0.05
CA TRP A 147 16.77 0.14 -0.26
C TRP A 147 16.24 0.80 1.01
N ARG A 148 16.15 2.13 1.00
CA ARG A 148 15.80 2.90 2.20
C ARG A 148 14.29 3.13 2.30
N PRO A 149 13.72 3.03 3.50
CA PRO A 149 12.31 3.33 3.70
C PRO A 149 12.05 4.84 3.70
N THR A 150 10.83 5.19 3.31
CA THR A 150 10.24 6.48 3.61
C THR A 150 9.61 6.43 5.00
N GLU A 151 9.97 7.36 5.88
CA GLU A 151 9.37 7.44 7.22
C GLU A 151 8.11 8.31 7.20
N THR A 152 7.01 7.79 7.75
CA THR A 152 5.80 8.58 7.99
C THR A 152 5.88 9.34 9.31
N VAL A 153 5.21 10.49 9.36
CA VAL A 153 5.09 11.33 10.55
C VAL A 153 3.63 11.36 10.99
N PRO A 154 3.26 10.83 12.16
CA PRO A 154 1.87 10.76 12.61
C PRO A 154 1.07 12.07 12.52
N GLU A 155 1.74 13.17 12.85
CA GLU A 155 1.18 14.52 12.89
C GLU A 155 0.64 14.96 11.53
N ASP A 156 1.21 14.46 10.42
CA ASP A 156 0.75 14.75 9.05
C ASP A 156 -0.67 14.24 8.78
N TYR A 157 -1.15 13.30 9.60
CA TYR A 157 -2.42 12.61 9.41
C TYR A 157 -3.50 13.00 10.43
N TYR A 158 -3.20 13.89 11.39
CA TYR A 158 -4.15 14.27 12.46
C TYR A 158 -5.37 15.06 11.97
N ALA A 159 -5.25 15.71 10.82
CA ALA A 159 -6.32 16.52 10.22
C ALA A 159 -7.33 15.72 9.38
N TYR A 160 -7.02 14.45 9.11
CA TYR A 160 -7.86 13.48 8.39
C TYR A 160 -8.29 12.42 9.37
#